data_AF-A0A8J4T7Y5-F1
#
_entry.id   AF-A0A8J4T7Y5-F1
#
_cell.length_a   1.000
_cell.length_b   1.000
_cell.length_c   1.000
_cell.angle_alpha   90.00
_cell.angle_beta   90.00
_cell.angle_gamma   90.00
#
_symmetry.space_group_name_H-M   'P 1'
#
loop_
_entity.id
_entity.type
_entity.pdbx_description
1 polymer ?
#
loop_
_entity_poly.entity_id
_entity_poly.type
_entity_poly.pdbx_seq_one_letter_code
_entity_poly.pdbx_strand_id
1 'polypeptide(L)' 'MDEYDFKKPQTLVGILFCSECNNMLYPKEDKRNKRLNYACRNCDYTQEADNPCVYINKLEQEVE' A
#
# COMPACT_ATOMS: atom_id res chain seq x y z
N MET A 1 2.54 -8.50 28.84
CA MET A 1 3.50 -7.52 28.31
C MET A 1 4.47 -8.33 27.47
N ASP A 2 4.28 -8.55 26.17
CA ASP A 2 3.40 -7.89 25.22
C ASP A 2 2.79 -8.93 24.28
N GLU A 3 1.50 -8.75 24.01
CA GLU A 3 0.71 -9.53 23.07
C GLU A 3 1.32 -9.33 21.68
N TYR A 4 1.96 -10.37 21.14
CA TYR A 4 2.48 -10.32 19.77
C TYR A 4 1.25 -10.29 18.85
N ASP A 5 0.84 -9.08 18.50
CA ASP A 5 -0.24 -8.76 17.57
C ASP A 5 -0.02 -9.55 16.28
N PHE A 6 -0.66 -10.72 16.20
CA PHE A 6 -0.76 -11.50 14.98
C PHE A 6 -1.67 -10.70 14.06
N LYS A 7 -1.08 -9.69 13.42
CA LYS A 7 -1.74 -8.88 12.41
C LYS A 7 -2.23 -9.86 11.35
N LYS A 8 -3.54 -10.10 11.33
CA LYS A 8 -4.18 -10.95 10.33
C LYS A 8 -3.62 -10.54 8.96
N PRO A 9 -3.18 -11.49 8.11
CA PRO A 9 -2.64 -11.15 6.81
C PRO A 9 -3.69 -10.33 6.08
N GLN A 10 -3.36 -9.08 5.75
CA GLN A 10 -4.27 -8.20 5.03
C GLN A 10 -4.64 -8.90 3.74
N THR A 11 -5.93 -9.20 3.56
CA THR A 11 -6.39 -10.09 2.48
C THR A 11 -6.39 -9.41 1.12
N LEU A 12 -6.19 -8.10 1.07
CA LEU A 12 -6.18 -7.32 -0.17
C LEU A 12 -5.27 -6.08 -0.03
N VAL A 13 -4.57 -5.76 -1.12
CA VAL A 13 -3.92 -4.46 -1.30
C VAL A 13 -4.72 -3.72 -2.37
N GLY A 14 -5.31 -2.58 -2.00
CA GLY A 14 -6.17 -1.79 -2.88
C GLY A 14 -5.39 -0.90 -3.85
N ILE A 15 -6.00 -0.57 -4.99
CA ILE A 15 -5.51 0.48 -5.90
C ILE A 15 -5.84 1.85 -5.30
N LEU A 16 -4.84 2.72 -5.21
CA LEU A 16 -4.99 4.08 -4.68
C LEU A 16 -4.99 5.10 -5.81
N PHE A 17 -5.76 6.18 -5.62
CA PHE A 17 -5.91 7.27 -6.58
C PHE A 17 -5.41 8.59 -5.99
N CYS A 18 -4.80 9.40 -6.84
CA CYS A 18 -4.33 10.73 -6.50
C CYS A 18 -5.50 11.66 -6.17
N SER A 19 -5.45 12.36 -5.03
CA SER A 19 -6.51 13.30 -4.63
C SER A 19 -6.55 14.57 -5.49
N GLU A 20 -5.51 14.85 -6.28
CA GLU A 20 -5.43 16.06 -7.12
C GLU A 20 -5.94 15.82 -8.54
N CYS A 21 -5.52 14.73 -9.19
CA CYS A 21 -5.79 14.47 -10.61
C CYS A 21 -6.47 13.13 -10.90
N ASN A 22 -6.82 12.36 -9.85
CA ASN A 22 -7.52 11.08 -9.95
C ASN A 22 -6.82 10.03 -10.83
N ASN A 23 -5.51 10.15 -11.06
CA ASN A 23 -4.69 9.10 -11.65
C ASN A 23 -4.24 8.09 -10.60
N MET A 24 -3.93 6.86 -11.02
CA MET A 24 -3.43 5.81 -10.14
C MET A 24 -2.10 6.21 -9.49
N LEU A 25 -1.97 5.94 -8.19
CA LEU A 25 -0.72 6.12 -7.46
C LEU A 25 0.17 4.87 -7.57
N TYR A 26 1.48 5.09 -7.60
CA TYR A 26 2.47 4.04 -7.73
C TYR A 26 3.37 3.98 -6.48
N PRO A 27 3.73 2.76 -6.02
CA PRO A 27 4.72 2.57 -4.97
C PRO A 27 6.05 3.27 -5.29
N LYS A 28 6.60 4.00 -4.32
CA LYS A 28 7.85 4.74 -4.42
C LYS A 28 8.59 4.70 -3.08
N GLU A 29 9.87 4.35 -3.11
CA GLU A 29 10.73 4.34 -1.92
C GLU A 29 11.13 5.77 -1.51
N ASP A 30 10.97 6.10 -0.23
CA ASP A 30 11.72 7.18 0.43
C ASP A 30 13.01 6.61 1.05
N LYS A 31 14.13 6.79 0.34
CA LYS A 31 15.44 6.27 0.73
C LYS A 31 15.98 6.85 2.04
N ARG A 32 15.57 8.07 2.39
CA ARG A 32 16.12 8.76 3.58
C ARG A 32 15.47 8.20 4.84
N ASN A 33 14.15 8.06 4.80
CA ASN A 33 13.37 7.58 5.94
C ASN A 33 13.17 6.06 5.93
N LYS A 34 13.55 5.38 4.84
CA LYS A 34 13.33 3.94 4.60
C LYS A 34 11.84 3.57 4.72
N ARG A 35 10.98 4.40 4.11
CA ARG A 35 9.52 4.24 4.11
C ARG A 35 8.99 4.06 2.70
N LEU A 36 7.84 3.38 2.60
CA LEU A 36 7.09 3.26 1.36
C LEU A 36 6.12 4.44 1.24
N ASN A 37 6.15 5.12 0.11
CA ASN A 37 5.17 6.13 -0.27
C ASN A 37 4.44 5.69 -1.54
N TYR A 38 3.25 6.23 -1.76
CA TYR A 38 2.51 6.17 -3.01
C TYR A 38 2.59 7.55 -3.70
N ALA A 39 3.03 7.59 -4.95
CA ALA A 39 3.24 8.82 -5.70
C ALA A 39 2.50 8.82 -7.03
N CYS A 40 1.96 9.97 -7.41
CA CYS A 40 1.40 10.16 -8.73
C CYS A 40 2.53 10.27 -9.78
N ARG A 41 2.26 9.88 -11.03
CA ARG A 41 3.18 10.10 -12.16
C ARG A 41 2.87 11.37 -12.95
N ASN A 42 1.69 11.96 -12.74
CA ASN A 42 1.17 13.07 -13.53
C ASN A 42 1.18 14.42 -12.77
N CYS A 43 1.44 14.40 -11.46
CA CYS A 43 1.60 15.58 -10.61
C CYS A 43 2.54 15.26 -9.43
N ASP A 44 2.78 16.23 -8.55
CA ASP A 44 3.72 16.10 -7.42
C ASP A 44 3.10 15.48 -6.17
N TYR A 45 1.82 15.09 -6.21
CA TYR A 45 1.15 14.46 -5.07
C TYR A 45 1.84 13.15 -4.67
N THR A 46 2.13 13.03 -3.36
CA THR A 46 2.62 11.82 -2.73
C THR A 46 1.97 11.63 -1.36
N GLN A 47 1.80 10.39 -0.94
CA GLN A 47 1.33 10.04 0.39
C GLN A 47 2.11 8.87 0.96
N GLU A 48 2.17 8.76 2.28
CA GLU A 48 2.80 7.63 2.94
C GLU A 48 1.93 6.37 2.85
N ALA A 49 2.52 5.18 2.82
CA ALA A 49 1.78 3.92 2.83
C ALA A 49 1.47 3.43 4.25
N ASP A 50 0.21 3.11 4.52
CA ASP A 50 -0.22 2.51 5.79
C ASP A 50 0.24 1.06 5.97
N ASN A 51 0.47 0.35 4.86
CA ASN A 51 0.97 -1.02 4.82
C ASN A 51 2.15 -1.11 3.84
N PRO A 52 3.29 -1.72 4.22
CA PRO A 52 4.40 -1.98 3.31
C PRO A 52 4.10 -3.01 2.19
N CYS A 53 3.00 -3.76 2.28
CA CYS A 53 2.60 -4.75 1.27
C CYS A 53 2.06 -4.08 0.01
N VAL A 54 2.76 -4.26 -1.11
CA VAL A 54 2.40 -3.65 -2.42
C VAL A 54 1.54 -4.58 -3.27
N TYR A 55 1.67 -5.89 -3.11
CA TYR A 55 0.99 -6.87 -3.94
C TYR A 55 0.83 -8.20 -3.20
N ILE A 56 -0.31 -8.85 -3.39
CA ILE A 56 -0.61 -10.18 -2.89
C ILE A 56 -1.19 -11.00 -4.04
N ASN A 57 -0.62 -12.18 -4.27
CA ASN A 57 -1.18 -13.19 -5.17
C ASN A 57 -1.80 -14.32 -4.35
N LYS A 58 -3.12 -14.29 -4.15
CA LYS A 58 -3.84 -15.39 -3.48
C LYS A 58 -4.50 -16.24 -4.55
N LEU A 59 -3.95 -17.43 -4.80
CA LEU A 59 -4.46 -18.37 -5.82
C LEU A 59 -5.72 -19.12 -5.35
N GLU A 60 -5.93 -19.18 -4.05
CA GLU A 60 -7.06 -19.88 -3.43
C GLU A 60 -8.08 -18.86 -2.91
N GLN A 61 -9.28 -18.89 -3.47
CA GLN A 61 -10.43 -18.21 -2.88
C GLN A 61 -11.15 -19.23 -1.99
N GLU A 62 -11.34 -18.89 -0.71
CA GLU A 62 -12.29 -19.62 0.12
C GLU A 62 -13.67 -19.39 -0.51
N VAL A 63 -14.28 -20.46 -0.99
CA VAL A 63 -15.66 -20.46 -1.47
C VAL A 63 -16.52 -20.75 -0.25
N GLU A 64 -17.30 -19.77 0.20
CA GLU A 64 -18.42 -20.00 1.14
C GLU A 64 -19.57 -20.74 0.45
#